data_AF-A0A972YHM7-F1
#
_entry.id   AF-A0A972YHM7-F1
#
_cell.length_a   1.000
_cell.length_b   1.000
_cell.length_c   1.000
_cell.angle_alpha   90.00
_cell.angle_beta   90.00
_cell.angle_gamma   90.00
#
_symmetry.space_group_name_H-M   'P 1'
#
loop_
_entity.id
_entity.type
_entity.pdbx_description
1 polymer ?
#
loop_
_entity_poly.entity_id
_entity_poly.type
_entity_poly.pdbx_seq_one_letter_code
_entity_poly.pdbx_strand_id
1 'polypeptide(L)' 'MKKLLLMLLCFSFVYCENFSEMSTQELIAIMGYVKPAKINNFKRELNSRLSTMNASEKKEYLKNVKKMK' A
#
# COMPACT_ATOMS: atom_id res chain seq x y z
N MET A 1 3.22 -18.24 34.94
CA MET A 1 2.80 -16.93 34.39
C MET A 1 3.81 -16.31 33.40
N LYS A 2 5.14 -16.52 33.54
CA LYS A 2 6.15 -15.96 32.63
C LYS A 2 6.04 -16.42 31.15
N LYS A 3 5.52 -17.62 30.89
CA LYS A 3 5.39 -18.17 29.53
C LYS A 3 4.24 -17.54 28.71
N LEU A 4 3.23 -16.94 29.36
CA LEU A 4 2.09 -16.33 28.69
C LEU A 4 2.41 -14.92 28.17
N LEU A 5 3.25 -14.18 28.91
CA LEU A 5 3.72 -12.85 28.51
C LEU A 5 4.59 -12.89 27.25
N LEU A 6 5.36 -13.98 27.05
CA LEU A 6 6.21 -14.17 25.88
C LEU A 6 5.38 -14.48 24.61
N MET A 7 4.21 -15.10 24.76
CA MET A 7 3.30 -15.42 23.66
C MET A 7 2.53 -14.19 23.15
N LEU A 8 2.30 -13.20 24.01
CA LEU A 8 1.62 -11.94 23.65
C LEU A 8 2.51 -11.01 22.80
N LEU A 9 3.83 -11.10 22.95
CA LEU A 9 4.81 -10.29 22.20
C LEU A 9 5.00 -10.76 20.75
N CYS A 10 4.49 -11.94 20.38
CA CYS A 10 4.58 -12.45 19.01
C CYS A 10 3.52 -11.85 18.06
N PHE A 11 2.52 -11.13 18.58
CA PHE A 11 1.41 -10.59 17.79
C PHE A 11 1.56 -9.12 17.38
N SER A 12 2.62 -8.42 17.81
CA SER A 12 2.75 -6.96 17.62
C SER A 12 3.31 -6.51 16.27
N PHE A 13 3.64 -7.43 15.34
CA PHE A 13 4.35 -7.06 14.09
C PHE A 13 3.67 -7.48 12.79
N VAL A 14 2.39 -7.83 12.81
CA VAL A 14 1.62 -8.01 11.56
C VAL A 14 0.79 -6.76 11.29
N TYR A 15 1.43 -5.59 11.23
CA TYR A 15 0.85 -4.45 10.51
C TYR A 15 0.93 -4.79 9.02
N CYS A 16 -0.06 -5.52 8.54
CA CYS A 16 -0.25 -5.67 7.11
C CYS A 16 -0.70 -4.29 6.61
N GLU A 17 0.19 -3.54 5.96
CA GLU A 17 -0.18 -2.31 5.25
C GLU A 17 -1.40 -2.63 4.35
N ASN A 18 -2.56 -2.13 4.76
CA ASN A 18 -3.81 -2.44 4.08
C ASN A 18 -4.12 -1.36 3.05
N PHE A 19 -3.56 -1.53 1.85
CA PHE A 19 -3.73 -0.56 0.76
C PHE A 19 -5.19 -0.30 0.40
N SER A 20 -6.10 -1.23 0.68
CA SER A 20 -7.55 -1.05 0.42
C SER A 20 -8.18 0.05 1.28
N GLU A 21 -7.62 0.36 2.44
CA GLU A 21 -8.12 1.42 3.33
C GLU A 21 -7.59 2.81 2.96
N MET A 22 -6.57 2.88 2.10
CA MET A 22 -6.04 4.15 1.61
C MET A 22 -6.97 4.74 0.55
N SER A 23 -6.96 6.06 0.40
CA SER A 23 -7.55 6.77 -0.74
C SER A 23 -6.71 6.60 -2.01
N THR A 24 -7.30 6.88 -3.18
CA THR A 24 -6.58 6.81 -4.46
C THR A 24 -5.42 7.80 -4.50
N GLN A 25 -5.58 8.97 -3.90
CA GLN A 25 -4.55 10.01 -3.79
C GLN A 25 -3.38 9.55 -2.91
N GLU A 26 -3.66 8.90 -1.78
CA GLU A 26 -2.62 8.33 -0.90
C GLU A 26 -1.84 7.23 -1.62
N LEU A 27 -2.54 6.34 -2.34
CA LEU A 27 -1.88 5.32 -3.16
C LEU A 27 -0.97 5.95 -4.21
N ILE A 28 -1.42 7.00 -4.91
CA ILE A 28 -0.60 7.71 -5.90
C ILE A 28 0.61 8.38 -5.24
N ALA A 29 0.44 8.98 -4.06
CA ALA A 29 1.49 9.70 -3.35
C ALA A 29 2.67 8.80 -2.92
N ILE A 30 2.38 7.53 -2.58
CA ILE A 30 3.41 6.58 -2.16
C ILE A 30 4.03 5.77 -3.31
N MET A 31 3.62 6.00 -4.56
CA MET A 31 4.20 5.35 -5.74
C MET A 31 5.72 5.60 -5.82
N GLY A 32 6.50 4.51 -5.80
CA GLY A 32 7.97 4.54 -5.80
C GLY A 32 8.61 4.47 -4.41
N TYR A 33 7.81 4.47 -3.33
CA TYR A 33 8.28 4.35 -1.94
C TYR A 33 7.80 3.08 -1.24
N VAL A 34 7.03 2.24 -1.94
CA VAL A 34 6.50 0.98 -1.41
C VAL A 34 7.62 -0.06 -1.31
N LYS A 35 7.72 -0.73 -0.15
CA LYS A 35 8.72 -1.79 0.09
C LYS A 35 8.58 -2.92 -0.94
N PRO A 36 9.70 -3.51 -1.44
CA PRO A 36 9.65 -4.59 -2.43
C PRO A 36 8.75 -5.77 -2.03
N ALA A 37 8.75 -6.15 -0.75
CA ALA A 37 7.90 -7.23 -0.23
C ALA A 37 6.38 -6.94 -0.32
N LYS A 38 5.97 -5.68 -0.53
CA LYS A 38 4.58 -5.24 -0.56
C LYS A 38 4.12 -4.75 -1.94
N ILE A 39 5.06 -4.63 -2.90
CA ILE A 39 4.79 -4.01 -4.20
C ILE A 39 3.69 -4.71 -5.01
N ASN A 40 3.57 -6.04 -4.90
CA ASN A 40 2.54 -6.80 -5.63
C ASN A 40 1.13 -6.51 -5.08
N ASN A 41 0.99 -6.42 -3.76
CA ASN A 41 -0.28 -6.07 -3.13
C ASN A 41 -0.67 -4.62 -3.46
N PHE A 42 0.31 -3.71 -3.41
CA PHE A 42 0.12 -2.32 -3.78
C PHE A 42 -0.31 -2.16 -5.25
N LYS A 43 0.38 -2.84 -6.18
CA LYS A 43 0.03 -2.82 -7.61
C LYS A 43 -1.37 -3.37 -7.86
N ARG A 44 -1.78 -4.43 -7.16
CA ARG A 44 -3.13 -4.99 -7.28
C ARG A 44 -4.19 -3.97 -6.89
N GLU A 45 -4.01 -3.29 -5.75
CA GLU A 45 -4.94 -2.26 -5.29
C GLU A 45 -4.93 -1.02 -6.19
N LEU A 46 -3.76 -0.55 -6.61
CA LEU A 46 -3.67 0.59 -7.51
C LEU A 46 -4.34 0.31 -8.86
N ASN A 47 -4.17 -0.92 -9.39
CA ASN A 47 -4.76 -1.33 -10.65
C ASN A 47 -6.29 -1.46 -10.59
N SER A 48 -6.85 -1.90 -9.46
CA SER A 48 -8.31 -2.02 -9.30
C SER A 48 -9.03 -0.67 -9.37
N ARG A 49 -8.32 0.43 -9.11
CA ARG A 49 -8.87 1.80 -9.09
C ARG A 49 -8.65 2.59 -10.38
N LEU A 50 -7.90 2.05 -11.35
CA LEU A 50 -7.56 2.77 -12.59
C LEU A 50 -8.80 3.21 -13.37
N SER A 51 -9.87 2.41 -13.35
CA SER A 51 -11.13 2.72 -14.04
C SER A 51 -11.96 3.79 -13.34
N THR A 52 -11.71 4.05 -12.05
CA THR A 52 -12.49 4.98 -11.24
C THR A 52 -11.74 6.28 -10.94
N MET A 53 -10.50 6.43 -11.42
CA MET A 53 -9.72 7.67 -11.25
C MET A 53 -10.38 8.85 -11.96
N ASN A 54 -10.46 9.98 -11.27
CA ASN A 54 -10.78 11.25 -11.90
C ASN A 54 -9.60 11.79 -12.74
N ALA A 55 -9.83 12.86 -13.50
CA ALA A 55 -8.83 13.41 -14.42
C ALA A 55 -7.53 13.88 -13.70
N SER A 56 -7.65 14.43 -12.49
CA SER A 56 -6.51 14.88 -11.69
C SER A 56 -5.69 13.69 -11.18
N GLU A 57 -6.35 12.68 -10.63
CA GLU A 57 -5.72 11.44 -10.16
C GLU A 57 -5.01 10.72 -11.31
N LYS A 58 -5.64 10.62 -12.48
CA LYS A 58 -5.06 9.96 -13.65
C LYS A 58 -3.79 10.68 -14.13
N LYS A 59 -3.77 12.01 -14.07
CA LYS A 59 -2.58 12.82 -14.40
C LYS A 59 -1.43 12.54 -13.44
N GLU A 60 -1.70 12.54 -12.13
CA GLU A 60 -0.66 12.26 -11.13
C GLU A 60 -0.20 10.79 -11.15
N TYR A 61 -1.10 9.84 -11.41
CA TYR A 61 -0.74 8.45 -11.63
C TYR A 61 0.27 8.30 -12.78
N LEU A 62 -0.02 8.88 -13.95
CA LEU A 62 0.87 8.79 -15.13
C LEU A 62 2.25 9.44 -14.88
N LYS A 63 2.29 10.48 -14.06
CA LYS A 63 3.55 11.12 -13.63
C LYS A 63 4.36 10.19 -12.71
N ASN A 64 3.70 9.50 -11.78
CA ASN A 64 4.36 8.70 -10.75
C ASN A 64 4.61 7.24 -11.13
N VAL A 65 3.89 6.66 -12.11
CA VAL A 65 4.07 5.25 -12.55
C VAL A 65 5.49 4.95 -12.99
N LYS A 66 6.19 5.96 -13.51
CA LYS A 66 7.59 5.88 -13.92
C LYS A 66 8.55 5.60 -12.76
N LYS A 67 8.15 5.89 -11.52
CA LYS A 67 8.93 5.67 -10.29
C LYS A 67 8.78 4.24 -9.75
N MET A 68 7.88 3.43 -10.32
CA MET A 68 7.62 2.05 -9.89
C MET A 68 8.43 1.00 -10.68
N LYS A 69 9.49 1.44 -11.36
CA LYS A 69 10.42 0.56 -12.09
C LYS A 69 11.30 -0.21 -11.13
#